data_AF-A0A974Y4B5-F1
#
_entry.id   AF-A0A974Y4B5-F1
#
_cell.length_a   1.000
_cell.length_b   1.000
_cell.length_c   1.000
_cell.angle_alpha   90.00
_cell.angle_beta   90.00
_cell.angle_gamma   90.00
#
_symmetry.space_group_name_H-M   'P 1'
#
loop_
_entity.id
_entity.type
_entity.pdbx_description
1 polymer ?
#
loop_
_entity_poly.entity_id
_entity_poly.type
_entity_poly.pdbx_seq_one_letter_code
_entity_poly.pdbx_strand_id
1 'polypeptide(L)'
;MIEQKDDEKQMKKLEKLYNYLVANKEGIKPYQRREEIKIPEAPEGIEYKHLGTMENNIFDTLASRMNAGKMTWTEKGANNLAKILALKTSGKLNSVVETYFNVIISEEKLAKIKEEIKLSAADVNRKQKKAKTYHMQRGGMPFEGCAMTNGRKTIREIVKYKCLSELKVI
;
A
#
# COMPACT_ATOMS: atom_id res chain seq x y z
N MET A 1 -17.99 -48.15 22.89
CA MET A 1 -16.87 -47.70 23.75
C MET A 1 -15.94 -46.78 22.94
N ILE A 2 -16.49 -45.67 22.45
CA ILE A 2 -15.76 -44.66 21.66
C ILE A 2 -16.36 -43.35 22.13
N GLU A 3 -15.64 -42.59 22.98
CA GLU A 3 -15.86 -41.14 23.16
C GLU A 3 -14.87 -40.50 24.16
N GLN A 4 -14.22 -41.24 25.06
CA GLN A 4 -13.34 -40.61 26.08
C GLN A 4 -11.93 -40.20 25.60
N LYS A 5 -11.47 -40.61 24.41
CA LYS A 5 -10.11 -40.31 23.93
C LYS A 5 -9.95 -38.91 23.34
N ASP A 6 -11.02 -38.33 22.81
CA ASP A 6 -10.99 -36.96 22.30
C ASP A 6 -11.05 -35.95 23.44
N ASP A 7 -11.80 -36.25 24.50
CA ASP A 7 -11.85 -35.44 25.73
C ASP A 7 -10.49 -35.35 26.41
N GLU A 8 -9.73 -36.45 26.49
CA GLU A 8 -8.40 -36.43 27.14
C GLU A 8 -7.37 -35.59 26.34
N LYS A 9 -7.43 -35.62 25.01
CA LYS A 9 -6.58 -34.78 24.15
C LYS A 9 -6.99 -33.31 24.23
N GLN A 10 -8.29 -33.02 24.29
CA GLN A 10 -8.81 -31.67 24.45
C GLN A 10 -8.44 -31.09 25.82
N MET A 11 -8.56 -31.88 26.89
CA MET A 11 -8.13 -31.54 28.25
C MET A 11 -6.65 -31.16 28.29
N LYS A 12 -5.77 -31.97 27.69
CA LYS A 12 -4.32 -31.66 27.62
C LYS A 12 -4.04 -30.35 26.87
N LYS A 13 -4.79 -30.06 25.81
CA LYS A 13 -4.67 -28.78 25.09
C LYS A 13 -5.15 -27.60 25.95
N LEU A 14 -6.25 -27.77 26.67
CA LEU A 14 -6.81 -26.78 27.60
C LEU A 14 -5.85 -26.49 28.75
N GLU A 15 -5.28 -27.52 29.38
CA GLU A 15 -4.25 -27.36 30.42
C GLU A 15 -3.03 -26.62 29.90
N LYS A 16 -2.55 -26.97 28.70
CA LYS A 16 -1.43 -26.28 28.07
C LYS A 16 -1.73 -24.80 27.80
N LEU A 17 -2.94 -24.50 27.32
CA LEU A 17 -3.40 -23.12 27.10
C LEU A 17 -3.51 -22.37 28.43
N TYR A 18 -4.11 -22.96 29.45
CA TYR A 18 -4.25 -22.37 30.77
C TYR A 18 -2.88 -22.03 31.37
N ASN A 19 -1.95 -22.99 31.37
CA ASN A 19 -0.59 -22.79 31.87
C ASN A 19 0.13 -21.67 31.10
N TYR A 20 -0.03 -21.60 29.77
CA TYR A 20 0.52 -20.52 28.96
C TYR A 20 -0.06 -19.15 29.32
N LEU A 21 -1.40 -19.06 29.49
CA LEU A 21 -2.07 -17.81 29.82
C LEU A 21 -1.71 -17.32 31.23
N VAL A 22 -1.62 -18.23 32.20
CA VAL A 22 -1.22 -17.91 33.58
C VAL A 22 0.24 -17.47 33.62
N ALA A 23 1.14 -18.19 32.93
CA ALA A 23 2.55 -17.81 32.85
C ALA A 23 2.76 -16.44 32.19
N ASN A 24 1.92 -16.09 31.21
CA ASN A 24 2.00 -14.81 30.47
C ASN A 24 0.96 -13.78 30.90
N LYS A 25 0.34 -13.93 32.09
CA LYS A 25 -0.76 -13.07 32.54
C LYS A 25 -0.41 -11.58 32.54
N GLU A 26 0.82 -11.26 32.91
CA GLU A 26 1.36 -9.89 32.86
C GLU A 26 1.62 -9.42 31.43
N GLY A 27 2.09 -10.32 30.55
CA GLY A 27 2.30 -10.06 29.12
C GLY A 27 1.02 -9.81 28.33
N ILE A 28 -0.10 -10.42 28.76
CA ILE A 28 -1.41 -10.30 28.10
C ILE A 28 -2.10 -8.96 28.42
N LYS A 29 -1.71 -8.27 29.50
CA LYS A 29 -2.27 -6.96 29.83
C LYS A 29 -2.00 -5.99 28.67
N PRO A 30 -3.04 -5.39 28.06
CA PRO A 30 -2.87 -4.39 27.02
C PRO A 30 -2.00 -3.24 27.53
N TYR A 31 -1.12 -2.73 26.68
CA TYR A 31 -0.16 -1.68 27.06
C TYR A 31 -0.86 -0.41 27.59
N GLN A 32 -2.07 -0.10 27.14
CA GLN A 32 -2.86 1.05 27.63
C GLN A 32 -3.28 0.91 29.10
N ARG A 33 -3.31 -0.32 29.62
CA ARG A 33 -3.67 -0.64 31.01
C ARG A 33 -2.46 -0.83 31.90
N ARG A 34 -1.24 -0.65 31.37
CA ARG A 34 0.00 -0.77 32.13
C ARG A 34 0.39 0.61 32.63
N GLU A 35 0.25 0.83 33.94
CA GLU A 35 0.56 2.10 34.60
C GLU A 35 2.04 2.50 34.48
N GLU A 36 2.91 1.49 34.28
CA GLU A 36 4.34 1.61 34.02
C GLU A 36 4.69 2.19 32.63
N ILE A 37 3.74 2.20 31.67
CA ILE A 37 3.95 2.74 30.33
C ILE A 37 3.25 4.10 30.22
N LYS A 38 4.01 5.19 30.36
CA LYS A 38 3.53 6.54 30.07
C LYS A 38 3.70 6.84 28.58
N ILE A 39 2.60 6.92 27.85
CA ILE A 39 2.59 7.32 26.43
C ILE A 39 2.69 8.85 26.38
N PRO A 40 3.57 9.43 25.56
CA PRO A 40 3.65 10.88 25.39
C PRO A 40 2.35 11.44 24.82
N GLU A 41 2.13 12.75 24.94
CA GLU A 41 1.01 13.42 24.28
C GLU A 41 1.25 13.49 22.77
N ALA A 42 0.17 13.33 22.00
CA ALA A 42 0.25 13.36 20.55
C ALA A 42 0.51 14.79 20.05
N PRO A 43 1.36 14.99 19.02
CA PRO A 43 1.56 16.30 18.41
C PRO A 43 0.26 16.87 17.83
N GLU A 44 0.19 18.20 17.71
CA GLU A 44 -0.99 18.91 17.22
C GLU A 44 -1.44 18.38 15.83
N GLY A 45 -2.68 17.91 15.75
CA GLY A 45 -3.26 17.31 14.54
C GLY A 45 -3.02 15.80 14.35
N ILE A 46 -2.42 15.11 15.33
CA ILE A 46 -2.19 13.66 15.29
C ILE A 46 -2.93 13.01 16.48
N GLU A 47 -3.64 11.92 16.21
CA GLU A 47 -4.26 11.09 17.25
C GLU A 47 -3.58 9.73 17.30
N TYR A 48 -3.19 9.28 18.50
CA TYR A 48 -2.70 7.92 18.68
C TYR A 48 -3.86 6.92 18.62
N LYS A 49 -3.84 6.06 17.59
CA LYS A 49 -4.75 4.92 17.47
C LYS A 49 -4.12 3.65 18.06
N HIS A 50 -4.96 2.64 18.27
CA HIS A 50 -4.54 1.33 18.77
C HIS A 50 -3.48 0.68 17.87
N LEU A 51 -2.60 -0.14 18.46
CA LEU A 51 -1.57 -0.90 17.73
C LEU A 51 -2.10 -1.71 16.53
N GLY A 52 -3.34 -2.22 16.59
CA GLY A 52 -3.94 -2.92 15.46
C GLY A 52 -4.06 -2.07 14.18
N THR A 53 -4.18 -0.74 14.31
CA THR A 53 -4.15 0.17 13.16
C THR A 53 -2.74 0.31 12.57
N MET A 54 -1.71 0.24 13.42
CA MET A 54 -0.31 0.23 12.99
C MET A 54 0.01 -1.06 12.23
N GLU A 55 -0.40 -2.22 12.74
CA GLU A 55 -0.19 -3.52 12.11
C GLU A 55 -0.86 -3.58 10.73
N ASN A 56 -2.12 -3.15 10.61
CA ASN A 56 -2.82 -3.12 9.32
C ASN A 56 -2.15 -2.18 8.33
N ASN A 57 -1.74 -0.98 8.75
CA ASN A 57 -1.06 -0.04 7.85
C ASN A 57 0.28 -0.61 7.35
N ILE A 58 1.07 -1.24 8.23
CA ILE A 58 2.33 -1.90 7.86
C ILE A 58 2.06 -3.08 6.92
N PHE A 59 1.08 -3.91 7.22
CA PHE A 59 0.71 -5.05 6.39
C PHE A 59 0.24 -4.60 4.99
N ASP A 60 -0.63 -3.60 4.91
CA ASP A 60 -1.15 -3.09 3.64
C ASP A 60 -0.08 -2.39 2.80
N THR A 61 0.87 -1.72 3.43
CA THR A 61 1.93 -1.01 2.72
C THR A 61 3.06 -1.94 2.29
N LEU A 62 3.51 -2.85 3.15
CA LEU A 62 4.64 -3.73 2.90
C LEU A 62 4.20 -5.11 2.40
N ALA A 63 3.37 -5.82 3.16
CA ALA A 63 3.02 -7.21 2.85
C ALA A 63 2.23 -7.32 1.55
N SER A 64 1.22 -6.47 1.32
CA SER A 64 0.46 -6.48 0.07
C SER A 64 1.33 -6.17 -1.16
N ARG A 65 2.45 -5.44 -1.00
CA ARG A 65 3.37 -5.12 -2.12
C ARG A 65 4.45 -6.17 -2.31
N MET A 66 5.00 -6.72 -1.22
CA MET A 66 6.07 -7.71 -1.28
C MET A 66 5.54 -9.12 -1.62
N ASN A 67 4.33 -9.45 -1.18
CA ASN A 67 3.67 -10.74 -1.41
C ASN A 67 2.64 -10.74 -2.54
N ALA A 68 2.48 -9.63 -3.28
CA ALA A 68 1.64 -9.60 -4.47
C ALA A 68 2.10 -10.69 -5.47
N GLY A 69 1.31 -11.75 -5.60
CA GLY A 69 1.57 -12.83 -6.57
C GLY A 69 2.55 -13.92 -6.10
N LYS A 70 2.77 -14.11 -4.79
CA LYS A 70 3.64 -15.18 -4.25
C LYS A 70 5.08 -15.10 -4.78
N MET A 71 5.59 -13.89 -5.02
CA MET A 71 6.95 -13.69 -5.49
C MET A 71 7.96 -13.98 -4.38
N THR A 72 9.06 -14.62 -4.75
CA THR A 72 10.20 -14.83 -3.85
C THR A 72 11.27 -13.78 -4.12
N TRP A 73 11.81 -13.21 -3.05
CA TRP A 73 12.85 -12.18 -3.12
C TRP A 73 14.13 -12.75 -2.50
N THR A 74 15.29 -12.35 -3.04
CA THR A 74 16.55 -12.54 -2.31
C THR A 74 16.57 -11.63 -1.08
N GLU A 75 17.32 -11.98 -0.04
CA GLU A 75 17.41 -11.16 1.19
C GLU A 75 17.79 -9.70 0.89
N LYS A 76 18.79 -9.51 0.01
CA LYS A 76 19.21 -8.18 -0.47
C LYS A 76 18.09 -7.45 -1.22
N GLY A 77 17.38 -8.14 -2.09
CA GLY A 77 16.26 -7.57 -2.87
C GLY A 77 15.10 -7.15 -1.98
N ALA A 78 14.74 -7.99 -1.01
CA ALA A 78 13.69 -7.70 -0.03
C ALA A 78 14.04 -6.47 0.82
N ASN A 79 15.29 -6.37 1.30
CA ASN A 79 15.75 -5.25 2.11
C ASN A 79 15.72 -3.92 1.32
N ASN A 80 16.21 -3.93 0.08
CA ASN A 80 16.16 -2.75 -0.78
C ASN A 80 14.73 -2.31 -1.08
N LEU A 81 13.83 -3.26 -1.36
CA LEU A 81 12.43 -2.99 -1.63
C LEU A 81 11.72 -2.42 -0.38
N ALA A 82 11.98 -2.98 0.79
CA ALA A 82 11.43 -2.49 2.05
C ALA A 82 11.84 -1.03 2.32
N LYS A 83 13.12 -0.67 2.06
CA LYS A 83 13.60 0.71 2.17
C LYS A 83 12.87 1.65 1.21
N ILE A 84 12.69 1.26 -0.05
CA ILE A 84 11.97 2.07 -1.05
C ILE A 84 10.51 2.26 -0.63
N LEU A 85 9.86 1.21 -0.15
CA LEU A 85 8.47 1.28 0.32
C LEU A 85 8.33 2.19 1.55
N ALA A 86 9.25 2.12 2.51
CA ALA A 86 9.28 3.00 3.67
C ALA A 86 9.50 4.48 3.30
N LEU A 87 10.37 4.74 2.33
CA LEU A 87 10.57 6.10 1.79
C LEU A 87 9.32 6.60 1.05
N LYS A 88 8.62 5.71 0.36
CA LYS A 88 7.37 6.04 -0.33
C LYS A 88 6.26 6.38 0.65
N THR A 89 6.05 5.57 1.70
CA THR A 89 5.00 5.80 2.70
C THR A 89 5.27 7.03 3.55
N SER A 90 6.53 7.35 3.82
CA SER A 90 6.93 8.59 4.51
C SER A 90 6.92 9.84 3.62
N GLY A 91 6.63 9.71 2.33
CA GLY A 91 6.63 10.84 1.38
C GLY A 91 8.02 11.39 1.02
N LYS A 92 9.10 10.76 1.51
CA LYS A 92 10.50 11.21 1.33
C LYS A 92 11.20 10.58 0.13
N LEU A 93 10.50 9.73 -0.63
CA LEU A 93 11.10 9.03 -1.77
C LEU A 93 11.66 10.01 -2.80
N ASN A 94 10.88 11.01 -3.19
CA ASN A 94 11.30 11.99 -4.20
C ASN A 94 12.50 12.80 -3.74
N SER A 95 12.52 13.26 -2.48
CA SER A 95 13.67 14.00 -1.94
C SER A 95 14.95 13.15 -1.91
N VAL A 96 14.84 11.85 -1.58
CA VAL A 96 16.01 10.95 -1.60
C VAL A 96 16.49 10.73 -3.04
N VAL A 97 15.57 10.49 -3.96
CA VAL A 97 15.85 10.36 -5.40
C VAL A 97 16.55 11.62 -5.90
N GLU A 98 16.00 12.80 -5.65
CA GLU A 98 16.59 14.09 -6.02
C GLU A 98 18.01 14.26 -5.47
N THR A 99 18.30 13.87 -4.23
CA THR A 99 19.67 13.91 -3.69
C THR A 99 20.65 13.06 -4.51
N TYR A 100 20.24 11.88 -4.98
CA TYR A 100 21.09 11.03 -5.82
C TYR A 100 21.17 11.52 -7.28
N PHE A 101 20.09 12.10 -7.82
CA PHE A 101 20.01 12.55 -9.21
C PHE A 101 20.45 14.01 -9.44
N ASN A 102 20.56 14.82 -8.38
CA ASN A 102 21.13 16.18 -8.42
C ASN A 102 22.65 16.17 -8.64
N VAL A 103 23.27 14.99 -8.80
CA VAL A 103 24.56 14.84 -9.46
C VAL A 103 24.34 15.13 -10.95
N ILE A 104 24.31 16.42 -11.29
CA ILE A 104 24.25 17.06 -12.61
C ILE A 104 24.37 16.03 -13.74
N ILE A 105 23.22 15.61 -14.28
CA ILE A 105 23.22 14.80 -15.49
C ILE A 105 23.69 15.73 -16.61
N SER A 106 24.92 15.52 -17.08
CA SER A 106 25.48 16.26 -18.23
C SER A 106 24.49 16.23 -19.39
N GLU A 107 24.35 17.35 -20.11
CA GLU A 107 23.49 17.48 -21.29
C GLU A 107 23.79 16.37 -22.33
N GLU A 108 25.04 15.92 -22.41
CA GLU A 108 25.47 14.80 -23.25
C GLU A 108 24.79 13.47 -22.86
N LYS A 109 24.67 13.19 -21.56
CA LYS A 109 24.00 11.99 -21.06
C LYS A 109 22.48 12.08 -21.28
N LEU A 110 21.91 13.28 -21.13
CA LEU A 110 20.49 13.53 -21.43
C LEU A 110 20.18 13.35 -22.92
N ALA A 111 21.06 13.83 -23.80
CA ALA A 111 20.94 13.65 -25.25
C ALA A 111 21.00 12.16 -25.62
N LYS A 112 21.93 11.41 -25.03
CA LYS A 112 22.07 9.96 -25.25
C LYS A 112 20.83 9.17 -24.80
N ILE A 113 20.27 9.52 -23.63
CA ILE A 113 19.01 8.92 -23.14
C ILE A 113 17.84 9.26 -24.09
N LYS A 114 17.76 10.52 -24.56
CA LYS A 114 16.72 10.93 -25.51
C LYS A 114 16.84 10.20 -26.86
N GLU A 115 18.05 9.95 -27.34
CA GLU A 115 18.28 9.18 -28.57
C GLU A 115 17.93 7.71 -28.42
N GLU A 116 18.24 7.08 -27.28
CA GLU A 116 17.81 5.70 -27.00
C GLU A 116 16.29 5.56 -26.86
N ILE A 117 15.59 6.61 -26.42
CA ILE A 117 14.12 6.62 -26.28
C ILE A 117 13.41 7.00 -27.60
N LYS A 118 14.12 7.45 -28.65
CA LYS A 118 13.51 7.64 -29.97
C LYS A 118 13.09 6.27 -30.54
N LEU A 119 11.88 5.86 -30.17
CA LEU A 119 11.19 4.73 -30.77
C LEU A 119 11.19 4.93 -32.28
N SER A 120 11.72 3.96 -33.02
CA SER A 120 11.60 3.93 -34.48
C SER A 120 10.11 3.97 -34.85
N ALA A 121 9.73 4.50 -36.02
CA ALA A 121 8.34 4.51 -36.48
C ALA A 121 7.69 3.12 -36.46
N ALA A 122 8.49 2.06 -36.55
CA ALA A 122 8.08 0.67 -36.36
C ALA A 122 7.74 0.30 -34.91
N ASP A 123 8.43 0.88 -33.92
CA ASP A 123 8.20 0.65 -32.49
C ASP A 123 6.99 1.43 -31.94
N VAL A 124 6.60 2.54 -32.58
CA VAL A 124 5.38 3.30 -32.24
C VAL A 124 4.11 2.46 -32.54
N ASN A 125 4.14 1.66 -33.60
CA ASN A 125 3.03 0.78 -34.01
C ASN A 125 3.11 -0.63 -33.38
N ARG A 126 4.16 -0.92 -32.61
CA ARG A 126 4.33 -2.23 -31.97
C ARG A 126 3.31 -2.34 -30.84
N LYS A 127 2.34 -3.25 -30.97
CA LYS A 127 1.39 -3.56 -29.89
C LYS A 127 2.19 -3.90 -28.64
N GLN A 128 2.18 -2.97 -27.68
CA GLN A 128 2.78 -3.19 -26.37
C GLN A 128 2.20 -4.50 -25.81
N LYS A 129 3.08 -5.41 -25.37
CA LYS A 129 2.64 -6.64 -24.70
C LYS A 129 1.74 -6.21 -23.55
N LYS A 130 0.48 -6.68 -23.55
CA LYS A 130 -0.49 -6.34 -22.50
C LYS A 130 0.17 -6.58 -21.15
N ALA A 131 0.43 -5.51 -20.41
CA ALA A 131 0.99 -5.62 -19.08
C ALA A 131 0.03 -6.46 -18.22
N LYS A 132 0.54 -7.32 -17.34
CA LYS A 132 -0.25 -8.00 -16.30
C LYS A 132 -0.69 -7.03 -15.18
N THR A 133 -0.98 -5.78 -15.54
CA THR A 133 -1.53 -4.79 -14.63
C THR A 133 -3.03 -4.94 -14.67
N TYR A 134 -3.68 -4.83 -13.49
CA TYR A 134 -5.14 -4.80 -13.40
C TYR A 134 -5.72 -3.90 -14.49
N HIS A 135 -6.74 -4.39 -15.18
CA HIS A 135 -7.47 -3.58 -16.16
C HIS A 135 -7.99 -2.34 -15.43
N MET A 136 -7.37 -1.20 -15.67
CA MET A 136 -7.95 0.08 -15.29
C MET A 136 -9.25 0.18 -16.07
N GLN A 137 -10.38 -0.04 -15.38
CA GLN A 137 -11.70 0.14 -15.94
C GLN A 137 -11.80 1.61 -16.34
N ARG A 138 -11.69 1.87 -17.64
CA ARG A 138 -11.98 3.20 -18.20
C ARG A 138 -13.49 3.26 -18.32
N GLY A 139 -14.13 3.94 -17.37
CA GLY A 139 -15.54 4.29 -17.51
C GLY A 139 -15.73 5.26 -18.67
N GLY A 140 -16.81 5.08 -19.43
CA GLY A 140 -17.25 6.06 -20.43
C GLY A 140 -17.67 7.38 -19.76
N MET A 141 -18.01 8.38 -20.57
CA MET A 141 -18.41 9.68 -20.02
C MET A 141 -19.74 9.54 -19.25
N PRO A 142 -19.93 10.21 -18.09
CA PRO A 142 -21.20 10.11 -17.37
C PRO A 142 -22.40 10.46 -18.25
N PHE A 143 -23.44 9.62 -18.18
CA PHE A 143 -24.69 9.72 -18.94
C PHE A 143 -24.54 9.58 -20.47
N GLU A 144 -23.48 8.92 -20.93
CA GLU A 144 -23.33 8.55 -22.34
C GLU A 144 -24.45 7.59 -22.78
N GLY A 145 -25.19 7.97 -23.82
CA GLY A 145 -26.34 7.21 -24.33
C GLY A 145 -27.69 7.49 -23.63
N CYS A 146 -27.74 8.38 -22.64
CA CYS A 146 -28.98 8.76 -21.95
C CYS A 146 -29.53 10.12 -22.42
N ALA A 147 -30.84 10.34 -22.23
CA ALA A 147 -31.47 11.64 -22.49
C ALA A 147 -30.86 12.76 -21.61
N MET A 148 -30.49 13.89 -22.22
CA MET A 148 -29.72 14.96 -21.58
C MET A 148 -30.65 16.01 -20.92
N THR A 149 -30.82 15.92 -19.61
CA THR A 149 -31.43 16.99 -18.79
C THR A 149 -30.40 18.09 -18.49
N ASN A 150 -30.85 19.28 -18.07
CA ASN A 150 -29.93 20.39 -17.74
C ASN A 150 -28.87 19.98 -16.71
N GLY A 151 -29.26 19.29 -15.63
CA GLY A 151 -28.29 18.80 -14.63
C GLY A 151 -27.27 17.81 -15.20
N ARG A 152 -27.68 16.90 -16.10
CA ARG A 152 -26.76 15.96 -16.76
C ARG A 152 -25.77 16.67 -17.68
N LYS A 153 -26.17 17.78 -18.33
CA LYS A 153 -25.27 18.62 -19.14
C LYS A 153 -24.21 19.28 -18.26
N THR A 154 -24.62 19.87 -17.13
CA THR A 154 -23.69 20.52 -16.19
C THR A 154 -22.66 19.53 -15.65
N ILE A 155 -23.08 18.32 -15.28
CA ILE A 155 -22.17 17.26 -14.80
C ILE A 155 -21.16 16.88 -15.90
N ARG A 156 -21.61 16.78 -17.15
CA ARG A 156 -20.74 16.44 -18.27
C ARG A 156 -19.72 17.53 -18.57
N GLU A 157 -20.10 18.80 -18.46
CA GLU A 157 -19.17 19.93 -18.58
C GLU A 157 -18.11 19.92 -17.47
N ILE A 158 -18.52 19.69 -16.23
CA ILE A 158 -17.60 19.60 -15.09
C ILE A 158 -16.52 18.53 -15.32
N VAL A 159 -16.90 17.37 -15.85
CA VAL A 159 -15.99 16.24 -16.10
C VAL A 159 -15.16 16.42 -17.38
N LYS A 160 -15.62 17.21 -18.35
CA LYS A 160 -14.90 17.46 -19.61
C LYS A 160 -13.67 18.35 -19.43
N TYR A 161 -13.75 19.32 -18.52
CA TYR A 161 -12.72 20.37 -18.36
C TYR A 161 -11.83 20.21 -17.13
N LYS A 162 -12.14 19.29 -16.21
CA LYS A 162 -11.34 19.07 -15.00
C LYS A 162 -10.66 17.71 -15.02
N CYS A 163 -9.40 17.69 -14.61
CA CYS A 163 -8.74 16.42 -14.29
C CYS A 163 -9.46 15.80 -13.08
N LEU A 164 -9.62 14.48 -13.03
CA LEU A 164 -10.33 13.80 -11.94
C LEU A 164 -9.74 14.16 -10.56
N SER A 165 -8.44 14.42 -10.51
CA SER A 165 -7.68 14.88 -9.33
C SER A 165 -8.13 16.25 -8.80
N GLU A 166 -8.79 17.06 -9.63
CA GLU A 166 -9.24 18.42 -9.30
C GLU A 166 -10.72 18.46 -8.87
N LEU A 167 -11.43 17.32 -8.96
CA LEU A 167 -12.77 17.16 -8.42
C LEU A 167 -12.66 16.89 -6.92
N LYS A 168 -12.61 17.96 -6.12
CA LYS A 168 -12.86 17.85 -4.69
C LYS A 168 -14.32 17.46 -4.50
N VAL A 169 -14.56 16.24 -4.02
CA VAL A 169 -15.85 15.84 -3.47
C VAL A 169 -16.08 16.73 -2.25
N ILE A 170 -17.14 17.54 -2.29
CA ILE A 170 -17.65 18.29 -1.14
C ILE A 170 -18.28 17.30 -0.16
#